data_AF-A0A2E0WXT9-F1
#
_entry.id   AF-A0A2E0WXT9-F1
#
_cell.length_a   1.000
_cell.length_b   1.000
_cell.length_c   1.000
_cell.angle_alpha   90.00
_cell.angle_beta   90.00
_cell.angle_gamma   90.00
#
_symmetry.space_group_name_H-M   'P 1'
#
loop_
_entity.id
_entity.type
_entity.pdbx_description
1 polymer ?
#
loop_
_entity_poly.entity_id
_entity_poly.type
_entity_poly.pdbx_seq_one_letter_code
_entity_poly.pdbx_strand_id
1 'polypeptide(L)'
;MRTSAAVLLTLAVAVAPCRGESKQSRAEDLVQSALSAELAGDDARHAELLEAADAIAPRQPEVQWQQGRVLFEGAWRTPEYVAGVVNLDPRRDEYQHLRGSAPESLEYHRQLADWCARNDLPEEERYHRTAILWQQPDDRDSQRRLGLQPFRGGLATREQIDAELAAEKQRQLDLRKYGRQFDAWVQEALAGNGAERAEVFGRFAAVRDTAAIPALRQTIRMDDSFERGLARRLGSTAAANDFRRDLALAIVSAVRAMPQHAATQLLAEWAIHGDEADLRAAAAAGLRDRRPTDYMPMMMAAMQSPVEVDVQVEQDNSGTVRMTAVYRQEGAEADRSHVERLVHSTISPTNVQEFTSVRFEPTVARQWQLANQAAAQRQEVVAAQNEQRLVINDRAAEAFQIITGHDLGSDPAIWRQQWADFNDLFIPEDRPTEASEYNDYRYTYIRPPVGFGGMSCFAAGTPVWTNRGPTPIELITPGELVLSQNPLTGELAYRPVMQTTVRPPTAYVALTLPGGEVIRSTRGHRFWVVGEGWCMAKFLQPQLRLVGAGDALEISAVDEFDGEDAFNLVVDDFHTYFVGRQKVLVHDNSCPQPTLAPIPGMKSDRSVETLASQVYGAGAPPKLRNWSE
;
A
#
# COMPACT_ATOMS: atom_id res chain seq x y z
N MET A 1 14.21 -29.72 -67.43
CA MET A 1 14.63 -28.55 -66.64
C MET A 1 13.40 -28.02 -65.91
N ARG A 2 13.28 -28.34 -64.61
CA ARG A 2 12.16 -27.94 -63.75
C ARG A 2 12.63 -26.74 -62.92
N THR A 3 12.00 -25.59 -63.10
CA THR A 3 12.14 -24.41 -62.23
C THR A 3 11.01 -24.45 -61.21
N SER A 4 11.36 -24.77 -59.96
CA SER A 4 10.47 -24.69 -58.80
C SER A 4 10.36 -23.24 -58.35
N ALA A 5 9.16 -22.66 -58.44
CA ALA A 5 8.81 -21.42 -57.74
C ALA A 5 8.28 -21.80 -56.35
N ALA A 6 9.01 -21.40 -55.31
CA ALA A 6 8.57 -21.53 -53.92
C ALA A 6 7.49 -20.47 -53.65
N VAL A 7 6.27 -20.94 -53.37
CA VAL A 7 5.18 -20.12 -52.83
C VAL A 7 5.42 -19.99 -51.33
N LEU A 8 5.71 -18.77 -50.88
CA LEU A 8 5.68 -18.39 -49.47
C LEU A 8 4.24 -18.51 -48.97
N LEU A 9 4.00 -19.47 -48.07
CA LEU A 9 2.76 -19.63 -47.34
C LEU A 9 2.80 -18.69 -46.13
N THR A 10 2.17 -17.52 -46.23
CA THR A 10 1.85 -16.68 -45.06
C THR A 10 0.71 -17.36 -44.29
N LEU A 11 1.02 -17.87 -43.10
CA LEU A 11 0.03 -18.39 -42.16
C LEU A 11 -0.71 -17.21 -41.52
N ALA A 12 -1.78 -16.73 -42.17
CA ALA A 12 -2.76 -15.87 -41.52
C ALA A 12 -3.62 -16.73 -40.60
N VAL A 13 -3.40 -16.65 -39.29
CA VAL A 13 -4.33 -17.20 -38.30
C VAL A 13 -5.55 -16.28 -38.27
N ALA A 14 -6.52 -16.57 -39.14
CA ALA A 14 -7.85 -16.01 -39.06
C ALA A 14 -8.59 -16.66 -37.89
N VAL A 15 -8.68 -15.96 -36.76
CA VAL A 15 -9.56 -16.35 -35.65
C VAL A 15 -11.01 -16.25 -36.16
N ALA A 16 -11.67 -17.40 -36.29
CA ALA A 16 -13.08 -17.44 -36.64
C ALA A 16 -13.92 -16.86 -35.47
N PRO A 17 -14.94 -16.03 -35.73
CA PRO A 17 -15.70 -15.38 -34.68
C PRO A 17 -16.57 -16.39 -33.91
N CYS A 18 -16.37 -16.47 -32.59
CA CYS A 18 -17.34 -17.06 -31.69
C CYS A 18 -18.64 -16.22 -31.74
N ARG A 19 -19.76 -16.87 -32.01
CA ARG A 19 -21.08 -16.22 -32.03
C ARG A 19 -21.45 -15.74 -30.62
N GLY A 20 -21.31 -14.44 -30.35
CA GLY A 20 -21.86 -13.81 -29.14
C GLY A 20 -21.10 -12.60 -28.59
N GLU A 21 -19.88 -12.31 -29.03
CA GLU A 21 -19.07 -11.22 -28.45
C GLU A 21 -19.59 -9.83 -28.86
N SER A 22 -19.76 -8.96 -27.86
CA SER A 22 -20.14 -7.56 -28.09
C SER A 22 -18.97 -6.78 -28.70
N LYS A 23 -19.26 -5.66 -29.39
CA LYS A 23 -18.20 -4.75 -29.88
C LYS A 23 -17.28 -4.26 -28.76
N GLN A 24 -17.81 -4.10 -27.54
CA GLN A 24 -17.07 -3.69 -26.36
C GLN A 24 -16.08 -4.78 -25.91
N SER A 25 -16.53 -6.03 -25.80
CA SER A 25 -15.65 -7.16 -25.44
C SER A 25 -14.49 -7.29 -26.41
N ARG A 26 -14.76 -7.18 -27.71
CA ARG A 26 -13.73 -7.26 -28.73
C ARG A 26 -12.71 -6.12 -28.67
N ALA A 27 -13.17 -4.91 -28.35
CA ALA A 27 -12.27 -3.77 -28.17
C ALA A 27 -11.42 -3.94 -26.90
N GLU A 28 -11.97 -4.48 -25.81
CA GLU A 28 -11.18 -4.84 -24.61
C GLU A 28 -10.08 -5.85 -24.95
N ASP A 29 -10.39 -6.90 -25.71
CA ASP A 29 -9.40 -7.92 -26.09
C ASP A 29 -8.28 -7.33 -26.96
N LEU A 30 -8.62 -6.39 -27.85
CA LEU A 30 -7.63 -5.66 -28.65
C LEU A 30 -6.74 -4.76 -27.77
N VAL A 31 -7.32 -4.07 -26.78
CA VAL A 31 -6.53 -3.28 -25.82
C VAL A 31 -5.58 -4.17 -25.03
N GLN A 32 -6.04 -5.31 -24.51
CA GLN A 32 -5.15 -6.24 -23.78
C GLN A 32 -4.06 -6.83 -24.69
N SER A 33 -4.37 -7.07 -25.97
CA SER A 33 -3.38 -7.50 -26.97
C SER A 33 -2.38 -6.38 -27.27
N ALA A 34 -2.82 -5.12 -27.31
CA ALA A 34 -1.96 -3.97 -27.49
C ALA A 34 -0.98 -3.85 -26.32
N LEU A 35 -1.47 -3.89 -25.08
CA LEU A 35 -0.63 -3.86 -23.88
C LEU A 35 0.39 -5.02 -23.87
N SER A 36 -0.01 -6.20 -24.35
CA SER A 36 0.91 -7.33 -24.51
C SER A 36 2.01 -7.07 -25.55
N ALA A 37 1.72 -6.31 -26.61
CA ALA A 37 2.70 -5.91 -27.62
C ALA A 37 3.66 -4.83 -27.09
N GLU A 38 3.18 -3.87 -26.30
CA GLU A 38 4.04 -2.89 -25.62
C GLU A 38 5.00 -3.58 -24.66
N LEU A 39 4.49 -4.53 -23.86
CA LEU A 39 5.30 -5.37 -22.98
C LEU A 39 6.37 -6.15 -23.77
N ALA A 40 6.08 -6.47 -25.04
CA ALA A 40 7.00 -7.15 -25.95
C ALA A 40 7.98 -6.25 -26.70
N GLY A 41 7.90 -4.93 -26.53
CA GLY A 41 8.73 -4.00 -27.28
C GLY A 41 8.25 -3.74 -28.72
N ASP A 42 7.06 -4.20 -29.09
CA ASP A 42 6.51 -4.05 -30.45
C ASP A 42 5.54 -2.87 -30.54
N ASP A 43 6.12 -1.67 -30.61
CA ASP A 43 5.37 -0.40 -30.62
C ASP A 43 4.51 -0.25 -31.88
N ALA A 44 4.95 -0.81 -33.00
CA ALA A 44 4.18 -0.78 -34.25
C ALA A 44 2.90 -1.62 -34.13
N ARG A 45 3.01 -2.82 -33.53
CA ARG A 45 1.86 -3.67 -33.28
C ARG A 45 0.94 -3.10 -32.19
N HIS A 46 1.50 -2.49 -31.16
CA HIS A 46 0.75 -1.76 -30.13
C HIS A 46 -0.16 -0.70 -30.77
N ALA A 47 0.41 0.18 -31.60
CA ALA A 47 -0.32 1.25 -32.27
C ALA A 47 -1.42 0.71 -33.22
N GLU A 48 -1.11 -0.32 -34.03
CA GLU A 48 -2.07 -0.95 -34.94
C GLU A 48 -3.29 -1.52 -34.18
N LEU A 49 -3.05 -2.17 -33.04
CA LEU A 49 -4.11 -2.78 -32.23
C LEU A 49 -4.99 -1.73 -31.54
N LEU A 50 -4.41 -0.63 -31.06
CA LEU A 50 -5.17 0.49 -30.50
C LEU A 50 -6.01 1.20 -31.57
N GLU A 51 -5.48 1.43 -32.77
CA GLU A 51 -6.25 2.00 -33.89
C GLU A 51 -7.43 1.10 -34.28
N ALA A 52 -7.21 -0.22 -34.31
CA ALA A 52 -8.28 -1.19 -34.55
C ALA A 52 -9.35 -1.18 -33.45
N ALA A 53 -8.95 -1.04 -32.17
CA ALA A 53 -9.88 -0.92 -31.06
C ALA A 53 -10.70 0.39 -31.14
N ASP A 54 -10.06 1.50 -31.48
CA ASP A 54 -10.70 2.82 -31.66
C ASP A 54 -11.74 2.79 -32.78
N ALA A 55 -11.42 2.14 -33.90
CA ALA A 55 -12.37 1.99 -35.02
C ALA A 55 -13.63 1.20 -34.65
N ILE A 56 -13.55 0.28 -33.68
CA ILE A 56 -14.66 -0.55 -33.23
C ILE A 56 -15.48 0.15 -32.14
N ALA A 57 -14.80 0.77 -31.17
CA ALA A 57 -15.40 1.35 -29.97
C ALA A 57 -14.73 2.70 -29.60
N PRO A 58 -14.92 3.76 -30.39
CA PRO A 58 -14.20 5.06 -30.23
C PRO A 58 -14.62 5.86 -28.98
N ARG A 59 -15.62 5.38 -28.24
CA ARG A 59 -16.08 6.00 -26.98
C ARG A 59 -15.73 5.18 -25.76
N GLN A 60 -15.10 4.03 -25.95
CA GLN A 60 -14.75 3.13 -24.87
C GLN A 60 -13.57 3.71 -24.07
N PRO A 61 -13.70 3.89 -22.74
CA PRO A 61 -12.68 4.56 -21.95
C PRO A 61 -11.29 3.93 -22.04
N GLU A 62 -11.18 2.61 -21.94
CA GLU A 62 -9.90 1.89 -21.94
C GLU A 62 -9.11 2.14 -23.23
N VAL A 63 -9.82 2.24 -24.36
CA VAL A 63 -9.21 2.53 -25.67
C VAL A 63 -8.66 3.95 -25.73
N GLN A 64 -9.33 4.92 -25.09
CA GLN A 64 -8.94 6.33 -25.13
C GLN A 64 -7.82 6.63 -24.15
N TRP A 65 -7.86 6.04 -22.95
CA TRP A 65 -6.81 6.20 -21.95
C TRP A 65 -5.45 5.70 -22.46
N GLN A 66 -5.42 4.54 -23.11
CA GLN A 66 -4.18 3.99 -23.69
C GLN A 66 -3.67 4.78 -24.89
N GLN A 67 -4.50 5.64 -25.49
CA GLN A 67 -4.07 6.62 -26.50
C GLN A 67 -3.64 7.97 -25.89
N GLY A 68 -3.50 8.06 -24.56
CA GLY A 68 -3.13 9.30 -23.88
C GLY A 68 -4.25 10.35 -23.84
N ARG A 69 -5.52 9.97 -24.00
CA ARG A 69 -6.66 10.89 -23.98
C ARG A 69 -7.43 10.83 -22.66
N VAL A 70 -7.93 11.99 -22.25
CA VAL A 70 -8.73 12.16 -21.02
C VAL A 70 -10.15 12.58 -21.38
N LEU A 71 -11.11 12.20 -20.53
CA LEU A 71 -12.48 12.67 -20.66
C LEU A 71 -12.57 14.10 -20.10
N PHE A 72 -12.85 15.07 -20.96
CA PHE A 72 -12.98 16.49 -20.61
C PHE A 72 -14.25 17.06 -21.22
N GLU A 73 -15.13 17.62 -20.38
CA GLU A 73 -16.45 18.18 -20.78
C GLU A 73 -17.27 17.22 -21.68
N GLY A 74 -17.25 15.92 -21.34
CA GLY A 74 -18.01 14.89 -22.05
C GLY A 74 -17.40 14.41 -23.37
N ALA A 75 -16.18 14.83 -23.71
CA ALA A 75 -15.47 14.40 -24.90
C ALA A 75 -14.04 13.93 -24.58
N TRP A 76 -13.53 12.97 -25.35
CA TRP A 76 -12.14 12.52 -25.25
C TRP A 76 -11.20 13.53 -25.91
N ARG A 77 -10.22 14.05 -25.15
CA ARG A 77 -9.30 15.10 -25.56
C ARG A 77 -7.87 14.75 -25.20
N THR A 78 -6.92 15.32 -25.95
CA THR A 78 -5.51 15.27 -25.56
C THR A 78 -5.23 16.29 -24.44
N PRO A 79 -4.23 16.06 -23.57
CA PRO A 79 -3.82 17.02 -22.55
C PRO A 79 -3.50 18.41 -23.11
N GLU A 80 -2.94 18.50 -24.32
CA GLU A 80 -2.63 19.77 -24.99
C GLU A 80 -3.89 20.56 -25.36
N TYR A 81 -4.94 19.87 -25.83
CA TYR A 81 -6.21 20.51 -26.12
C TYR A 81 -6.85 21.05 -24.84
N VAL A 82 -6.83 20.25 -23.76
CA VAL A 82 -7.38 20.66 -22.46
C VAL A 82 -6.65 21.91 -21.96
N ALA A 83 -5.32 21.92 -22.00
CA ALA A 83 -4.51 23.09 -21.65
C ALA A 83 -4.91 24.35 -22.43
N GLY A 84 -5.14 24.23 -23.74
CA GLY A 84 -5.58 25.35 -24.58
C GLY A 84 -6.95 25.91 -24.17
N VAL A 85 -7.89 25.04 -23.77
CA VAL A 85 -9.25 25.46 -23.35
C VAL A 85 -9.26 26.03 -21.94
N VAL A 86 -8.60 25.35 -20.99
CA VAL A 86 -8.57 25.75 -19.57
C VAL A 86 -7.92 27.12 -19.38
N ASN A 87 -6.84 27.41 -20.12
CA ASN A 87 -6.17 28.72 -20.06
C ASN A 87 -7.01 29.88 -20.61
N LEU A 88 -8.11 29.60 -21.31
CA LEU A 88 -9.04 30.61 -21.85
C LEU A 88 -10.37 30.64 -21.09
N ASP A 89 -10.57 29.78 -20.08
CA ASP A 89 -11.81 29.69 -19.33
C ASP A 89 -11.83 30.69 -18.17
N PRO A 90 -12.65 31.77 -18.24
CA PRO A 90 -12.69 32.80 -17.19
C PRO A 90 -13.13 32.24 -15.83
N ARG A 91 -13.88 31.13 -15.79
CA ARG A 91 -14.28 30.47 -14.54
C ARG A 91 -13.05 29.98 -13.77
N ARG A 92 -12.02 29.52 -14.49
CA ARG A 92 -10.79 28.97 -13.90
C ARG A 92 -9.92 30.06 -13.30
N ASP A 93 -9.90 31.24 -13.89
CA ASP A 93 -9.20 32.40 -13.35
C ASP A 93 -9.92 32.99 -12.13
N GLU A 94 -11.26 33.07 -12.16
CA GLU A 94 -12.05 33.48 -11.00
C GLU A 94 -11.87 32.50 -9.83
N TYR A 95 -11.89 31.19 -10.09
CA TYR A 95 -11.62 30.17 -9.09
C TYR A 95 -10.27 30.38 -8.40
N GLN A 96 -9.20 30.59 -9.18
CA GLN A 96 -7.86 30.82 -8.63
C GLN A 96 -7.80 32.09 -7.78
N HIS A 97 -8.45 33.16 -8.23
CA HIS A 97 -8.53 34.40 -7.46
C HIS A 97 -9.23 34.17 -6.11
N LEU A 98 -10.39 33.49 -6.11
CA LEU A 98 -11.13 33.19 -4.89
C LEU A 98 -10.30 32.28 -3.96
N ARG A 99 -9.65 31.24 -4.51
CA ARG A 99 -8.80 30.31 -3.75
C ARG A 99 -7.64 31.03 -3.06
N GLY A 100 -7.02 32.01 -3.72
CA GLY A 100 -5.92 32.81 -3.16
C GLY A 100 -6.35 33.95 -2.23
N SER A 101 -7.66 34.21 -2.07
CA SER A 101 -8.15 35.40 -1.36
C SER A 101 -8.39 35.21 0.14
N ALA A 102 -8.45 33.96 0.61
CA ALA A 102 -8.79 33.64 2.00
C ALA A 102 -7.94 32.47 2.53
N PRO A 103 -7.66 32.44 3.86
CA PRO A 103 -6.94 31.33 4.47
C PRO A 103 -7.79 30.05 4.47
N GLU A 104 -7.13 28.91 4.30
CA GLU A 104 -7.79 27.60 4.31
C GLU A 104 -8.43 27.33 5.69
N SER A 105 -9.74 27.15 5.70
CA SER A 105 -10.57 26.81 6.85
C SER A 105 -11.73 25.93 6.38
N LEU A 106 -12.40 25.24 7.31
CA LEU A 106 -13.55 24.41 6.95
C LEU A 106 -14.64 25.21 6.19
N GLU A 107 -14.90 26.44 6.63
CA GLU A 107 -15.88 27.32 5.99
C GLU A 107 -15.42 27.77 4.59
N TYR A 108 -14.12 28.04 4.43
CA TYR A 108 -13.51 28.33 3.13
C TYR A 108 -13.73 27.18 2.13
N HIS A 109 -13.48 25.93 2.53
CA HIS A 109 -13.69 24.78 1.64
C HIS A 109 -15.18 24.61 1.29
N ARG A 110 -16.10 24.84 2.24
CA ARG A 110 -17.55 24.79 1.95
C ARG A 110 -17.96 25.82 0.90
N GLN A 111 -17.55 27.07 1.07
CA GLN A 111 -17.91 28.15 0.14
C GLN A 111 -17.37 27.91 -1.26
N LEU A 112 -16.12 27.45 -1.38
CA LEU A 112 -15.52 27.16 -2.68
C LEU A 112 -16.07 25.89 -3.31
N ALA A 113 -16.39 24.84 -2.54
CA ALA A 113 -17.07 23.66 -3.06
C ALA A 113 -18.42 24.02 -3.69
N ASP A 114 -19.22 24.83 -2.99
CA ASP A 114 -20.52 25.29 -3.48
C ASP A 114 -20.39 26.23 -4.68
N TRP A 115 -19.35 27.07 -4.72
CA TRP A 115 -19.08 27.91 -5.88
C TRP A 115 -18.65 27.08 -7.10
N CYS A 116 -17.77 26.10 -6.93
CA CYS A 116 -17.34 25.19 -8.00
C CYS A 116 -18.53 24.37 -8.53
N ALA A 117 -19.39 23.88 -7.64
CA ALA A 117 -20.61 23.16 -7.97
C ALA A 117 -21.56 23.97 -8.88
N ARG A 118 -21.68 25.29 -8.65
CA ARG A 118 -22.52 26.18 -9.44
C ARG A 118 -21.92 26.55 -10.80
N ASN A 119 -20.61 26.37 -10.97
CA ASN A 119 -19.87 26.76 -12.18
C ASN A 119 -19.44 25.56 -13.04
N ASP A 120 -19.94 24.35 -12.72
CA ASP A 120 -19.60 23.09 -13.40
C ASP A 120 -18.09 22.75 -13.38
N LEU A 121 -17.49 22.88 -12.19
CA LEU A 121 -16.07 22.63 -11.94
C LEU A 121 -15.88 21.42 -11.00
N PRO A 122 -16.11 20.18 -11.47
CA PRO A 122 -16.26 19.01 -10.61
C PRO A 122 -14.96 18.57 -9.91
N GLU A 123 -13.80 18.68 -10.56
CA GLU A 123 -12.52 18.25 -9.96
C GLU A 123 -12.02 19.27 -8.91
N GLU A 124 -12.31 20.56 -9.09
CA GLU A 124 -12.04 21.60 -8.09
C GLU A 124 -13.03 21.49 -6.91
N GLU A 125 -14.30 21.21 -7.19
CA GLU A 125 -15.27 20.86 -6.15
C GLU A 125 -14.79 19.65 -5.35
N ARG A 126 -14.27 18.63 -6.04
CA ARG A 126 -13.73 17.41 -5.42
C ARG A 126 -12.61 17.73 -4.43
N TYR A 127 -11.64 18.56 -4.81
CA TYR A 127 -10.58 19.02 -3.88
C TYR A 127 -11.15 19.56 -2.56
N HIS A 128 -12.08 20.53 -2.65
CA HIS A 128 -12.63 21.15 -1.45
C HIS A 128 -13.49 20.19 -0.62
N ARG A 129 -14.24 19.30 -1.25
CA ARG A 129 -15.04 18.29 -0.54
C ARG A 129 -14.20 17.22 0.13
N THR A 130 -13.11 16.79 -0.51
CA THR A 130 -12.15 15.88 0.12
C THR A 130 -11.52 16.54 1.35
N ALA A 131 -11.14 17.82 1.26
CA ALA A 131 -10.61 18.57 2.40
C ALA A 131 -11.63 18.72 3.56
N ILE A 132 -12.93 18.88 3.25
CA ILE A 132 -14.01 18.85 4.26
C ILE A 132 -14.05 17.48 4.95
N LEU A 133 -14.05 16.38 4.19
CA LEU A 133 -14.13 15.03 4.73
C LEU A 133 -12.93 14.64 5.60
N TRP A 134 -11.75 15.21 5.36
CA TRP A 134 -10.58 15.02 6.22
C TRP A 134 -10.77 15.61 7.63
N GLN A 135 -11.55 16.68 7.76
CA GLN A 135 -11.85 17.31 9.04
C GLN A 135 -13.16 16.80 9.66
N GLN A 136 -14.16 16.51 8.82
CA GLN A 136 -15.50 16.06 9.20
C GLN A 136 -15.93 14.88 8.32
N PRO A 137 -15.47 13.65 8.62
CA PRO A 137 -15.76 12.47 7.81
C PRO A 137 -17.26 12.16 7.67
N ASP A 138 -18.10 12.68 8.56
CA ASP A 138 -19.55 12.51 8.61
C ASP A 138 -20.36 13.59 7.86
N ASP A 139 -19.69 14.53 7.15
CA ASP A 139 -20.33 15.55 6.32
C ASP A 139 -21.11 14.91 5.15
N ARG A 140 -22.43 14.74 5.36
CA ARG A 140 -23.34 14.04 4.43
C ARG A 140 -23.42 14.69 3.05
N ASP A 141 -23.18 15.99 2.97
CA ASP A 141 -23.22 16.71 1.70
C ASP A 141 -22.03 16.32 0.81
N SER A 142 -20.83 16.38 1.39
CA SER A 142 -19.59 16.00 0.74
C SER A 142 -19.56 14.52 0.40
N GLN A 143 -20.00 13.64 1.32
CA GLN A 143 -20.18 12.21 1.03
C GLN A 143 -21.08 11.99 -0.19
N ARG A 144 -22.27 12.61 -0.23
CA ARG A 144 -23.23 12.46 -1.32
C ARG A 144 -22.67 12.97 -2.65
N ARG A 145 -22.02 14.12 -2.66
CA ARG A 145 -21.48 14.76 -3.88
C ARG A 145 -20.27 14.02 -4.44
N LEU A 146 -19.47 13.39 -3.59
CA LEU A 146 -18.36 12.51 -3.99
C LEU A 146 -18.80 11.06 -4.25
N GLY A 147 -20.08 10.72 -4.06
CA GLY A 147 -20.57 9.35 -4.24
C GLY A 147 -20.04 8.36 -3.19
N LEU A 148 -19.60 8.86 -2.04
CA LEU A 148 -19.00 8.10 -0.95
C LEU A 148 -20.05 7.74 0.11
N GLN A 149 -19.89 6.57 0.71
CA GLN A 149 -20.75 6.05 1.78
C GLN A 149 -19.89 5.43 2.89
N PRO A 150 -20.28 5.57 4.17
CA PRO A 150 -19.62 4.86 5.25
C PRO A 150 -19.67 3.35 5.07
N PHE A 151 -18.51 2.71 5.04
CA PHE A 151 -18.36 1.27 4.93
C PHE A 151 -17.14 0.78 5.72
N ARG A 152 -17.35 -0.16 6.65
CA ARG A 152 -16.30 -0.80 7.48
C ARG A 152 -15.33 0.19 8.18
N GLY A 153 -15.85 1.33 8.64
CA GLY A 153 -15.06 2.34 9.35
C GLY A 153 -14.33 3.33 8.44
N GLY A 154 -14.49 3.22 7.12
CA GLY A 154 -14.00 4.18 6.13
C GLY A 154 -15.11 4.71 5.22
N LEU A 155 -14.73 5.53 4.23
CA LEU A 155 -15.61 6.00 3.17
C LEU A 155 -15.26 5.26 1.87
N ALA A 156 -16.27 4.75 1.17
CA ALA A 156 -16.09 4.02 -0.08
C ALA A 156 -17.20 4.38 -1.07
N THR A 157 -16.91 4.28 -2.37
CA THR A 157 -17.91 4.43 -3.42
C THR A 157 -18.85 3.23 -3.44
N ARG A 158 -20.03 3.38 -4.07
CA ARG A 158 -20.95 2.26 -4.23
C ARG A 158 -20.32 1.07 -4.97
N GLU A 159 -19.54 1.37 -5.99
CA GLU A 159 -18.84 0.37 -6.79
C GLU A 159 -17.79 -0.40 -5.96
N GLN A 160 -17.03 0.32 -5.12
CA GLN A 160 -16.07 -0.30 -4.20
C GLN A 160 -16.78 -1.21 -3.18
N ILE A 161 -17.90 -0.76 -2.62
CA ILE A 161 -18.71 -1.55 -1.67
C ILE A 161 -19.24 -2.82 -2.34
N ASP A 162 -19.84 -2.68 -3.53
CA ASP A 162 -20.40 -3.82 -4.26
C ASP A 162 -19.30 -4.81 -4.68
N ALA A 163 -18.14 -4.31 -5.11
CA ALA A 163 -16.96 -5.13 -5.43
C ALA A 163 -16.43 -5.87 -4.19
N GLU A 164 -16.32 -5.20 -3.04
CA GLU A 164 -15.83 -5.83 -1.81
C GLU A 164 -16.80 -6.89 -1.27
N LEU A 165 -18.11 -6.61 -1.32
CA LEU A 165 -19.15 -7.59 -0.95
C LEU A 165 -19.17 -8.80 -1.90
N ALA A 166 -19.02 -8.57 -3.20
CA ALA A 166 -18.91 -9.64 -4.19
C ALA A 166 -17.66 -10.49 -3.95
N ALA A 167 -16.50 -9.84 -3.72
CA ALA A 167 -15.24 -10.51 -3.40
C ALA A 167 -15.35 -11.31 -2.10
N GLU A 168 -16.01 -10.79 -1.06
CA GLU A 168 -16.25 -11.51 0.19
C GLU A 168 -17.12 -12.75 -0.03
N LYS A 169 -18.23 -12.61 -0.76
CA LYS A 169 -19.10 -13.74 -1.10
C LYS A 169 -18.32 -14.82 -1.85
N GLN A 170 -17.47 -14.41 -2.79
CA GLN A 170 -16.63 -15.33 -3.56
C GLN A 170 -15.61 -16.04 -2.65
N ARG A 171 -14.90 -15.29 -1.78
CA ARG A 171 -13.99 -15.86 -0.77
C ARG A 171 -14.66 -16.92 0.12
N GLN A 172 -15.91 -16.69 0.54
CA GLN A 172 -16.66 -17.66 1.34
C GLN A 172 -17.02 -18.93 0.56
N LEU A 173 -17.34 -18.80 -0.73
CA LEU A 173 -17.60 -19.95 -1.60
C LEU A 173 -16.32 -20.76 -1.83
N ASP A 174 -15.21 -20.07 -2.11
CA ASP A 174 -13.91 -20.68 -2.33
C ASP A 174 -13.40 -21.39 -1.07
N LEU A 175 -13.54 -20.74 0.09
CA LEU A 175 -13.22 -21.36 1.38
C LEU A 175 -14.00 -22.65 1.61
N ARG A 176 -15.31 -22.68 1.30
CA ARG A 176 -16.12 -23.90 1.44
C ARG A 176 -15.71 -24.99 0.46
N LYS A 177 -15.39 -24.63 -0.79
CA LYS A 177 -14.96 -25.56 -1.83
C LYS A 177 -13.62 -26.20 -1.45
N TYR A 178 -12.61 -25.36 -1.19
CA TYR A 178 -11.25 -25.81 -0.89
C TYR A 178 -11.14 -26.42 0.51
N GLY A 179 -11.88 -25.92 1.51
CA GLY A 179 -11.91 -26.49 2.85
C GLY A 179 -12.32 -27.97 2.84
N ARG A 180 -13.43 -28.30 2.16
CA ARG A 180 -13.85 -29.72 2.03
C ARG A 180 -12.81 -30.59 1.34
N GLN A 181 -12.15 -30.05 0.31
CA GLN A 181 -11.12 -30.76 -0.43
C GLN A 181 -9.89 -31.03 0.46
N PHE A 182 -9.42 -30.02 1.19
CA PHE A 182 -8.25 -30.14 2.04
C PHE A 182 -8.51 -30.98 3.29
N ASP A 183 -9.71 -30.90 3.87
CA ASP A 183 -10.12 -31.81 4.96
C ASP A 183 -10.07 -33.27 4.51
N ALA A 184 -10.57 -33.57 3.30
CA ALA A 184 -10.51 -34.92 2.74
C ALA A 184 -9.06 -35.38 2.53
N TRP A 185 -8.20 -34.51 2.01
CA TRP A 185 -6.77 -34.80 1.85
C TRP A 185 -6.08 -35.04 3.19
N VAL A 186 -6.37 -34.25 4.23
CA VAL A 186 -5.83 -34.48 5.56
C VAL A 186 -6.27 -35.85 6.11
N GLN A 187 -7.54 -36.23 5.96
CA GLN A 187 -7.99 -37.56 6.41
C GLN A 187 -7.32 -38.70 5.63
N GLU A 188 -7.11 -38.53 4.32
CA GLU A 188 -6.38 -39.49 3.48
C GLU A 188 -4.92 -39.64 3.93
N ALA A 189 -4.23 -38.51 4.19
CA ALA A 189 -2.86 -38.48 4.67
C ALA A 189 -2.68 -39.12 6.07
N LEU A 190 -3.72 -39.06 6.91
CA LEU A 190 -3.76 -39.70 8.23
C LEU A 190 -4.00 -41.21 8.14
N ALA A 191 -4.80 -41.66 7.17
CA ALA A 191 -5.08 -43.07 6.95
C ALA A 191 -3.93 -43.79 6.21
N GLY A 192 -3.20 -43.03 5.39
CA GLY A 192 -2.13 -43.57 4.54
C GLY A 192 -0.81 -43.85 5.26
N ASN A 193 -0.01 -44.71 4.62
CA ASN A 193 1.38 -44.96 5.01
C ASN A 193 2.30 -43.79 4.63
N GLY A 194 3.60 -43.88 4.90
CA GLY A 194 4.55 -42.78 4.65
C GLY A 194 4.62 -42.32 3.18
N ALA A 195 4.53 -43.26 2.22
CA ALA A 195 4.58 -42.93 0.79
C ALA A 195 3.27 -42.28 0.31
N GLU A 196 2.12 -42.85 0.72
CA GLU A 196 0.79 -42.30 0.41
C GLU A 196 0.64 -40.89 1.00
N ARG A 197 1.09 -40.70 2.25
CA ARG A 197 1.09 -39.39 2.91
C ARG A 197 1.94 -38.36 2.14
N ALA A 198 3.13 -38.74 1.70
CA ALA A 198 4.00 -37.86 0.92
C ALA A 198 3.36 -37.47 -0.43
N GLU A 199 2.63 -38.37 -1.08
CA GLU A 199 1.85 -38.06 -2.28
C GLU A 199 0.78 -37.00 -2.00
N VAL A 200 0.02 -37.16 -0.90
CA VAL A 200 -0.98 -36.17 -0.51
C VAL A 200 -0.37 -34.80 -0.25
N PHE A 201 0.77 -34.73 0.45
CA PHE A 201 1.49 -33.47 0.67
C PHE A 201 2.02 -32.89 -0.66
N GLY A 202 2.42 -33.73 -1.62
CA GLY A 202 2.73 -33.29 -2.99
C GLY A 202 1.54 -32.60 -3.67
N ARG A 203 0.30 -33.06 -3.44
CA ARG A 203 -0.91 -32.40 -3.97
C ARG A 203 -1.14 -31.04 -3.33
N PHE A 204 -0.92 -30.89 -2.02
CA PHE A 204 -0.93 -29.58 -1.35
C PHE A 204 0.09 -28.64 -1.99
N ALA A 205 1.35 -29.08 -2.10
CA ALA A 205 2.44 -28.30 -2.68
C ALA A 205 2.24 -27.92 -4.16
N ALA A 206 1.38 -28.64 -4.88
CA ALA A 206 1.03 -28.38 -6.28
C ALA A 206 -0.13 -27.39 -6.46
N VAL A 207 -0.80 -26.93 -5.39
CA VAL A 207 -1.90 -25.96 -5.51
C VAL A 207 -1.36 -24.62 -6.03
N ARG A 208 -1.98 -24.10 -7.10
CA ARG A 208 -1.64 -22.81 -7.73
C ARG A 208 -2.82 -21.84 -7.80
N ASP A 209 -4.01 -22.28 -7.40
CA ASP A 209 -5.21 -21.43 -7.39
C ASP A 209 -5.20 -20.55 -6.13
N THR A 210 -5.20 -19.23 -6.33
CA THR A 210 -5.19 -18.23 -5.27
C THR A 210 -6.48 -18.23 -4.46
N ALA A 211 -7.59 -18.67 -5.06
CA ALA A 211 -8.85 -18.85 -4.35
C ALA A 211 -8.73 -19.88 -3.20
N ALA A 212 -7.71 -20.74 -3.22
CA ALA A 212 -7.45 -21.69 -2.15
C ALA A 212 -6.74 -21.09 -0.92
N ILE A 213 -6.17 -19.88 -1.02
CA ILE A 213 -5.37 -19.25 0.06
C ILE A 213 -6.12 -19.23 1.41
N PRO A 214 -7.41 -18.82 1.49
CA PRO A 214 -8.13 -18.83 2.77
C PRO A 214 -8.26 -20.23 3.38
N ALA A 215 -8.47 -21.25 2.55
CA ALA A 215 -8.58 -22.64 3.01
C ALA A 215 -7.22 -23.19 3.45
N LEU A 216 -6.14 -22.92 2.71
CA LEU A 216 -4.77 -23.27 3.09
C LEU A 216 -4.42 -22.66 4.46
N ARG A 217 -4.81 -21.40 4.69
CA ARG A 217 -4.63 -20.72 5.98
C ARG A 217 -5.34 -21.43 7.12
N GLN A 218 -6.58 -21.88 6.90
CA GLN A 218 -7.35 -22.61 7.91
C GLN A 218 -6.76 -24.00 8.17
N THR A 219 -6.28 -24.70 7.13
CA THR A 219 -5.73 -26.06 7.27
C THR A 219 -4.49 -26.11 8.16
N ILE A 220 -3.64 -25.07 8.15
CA ILE A 220 -2.46 -25.01 9.04
C ILE A 220 -2.86 -24.81 10.50
N ARG A 221 -3.85 -23.96 10.80
CA ARG A 221 -4.25 -23.59 12.17
C ARG A 221 -5.11 -24.68 12.87
N MET A 222 -4.79 -25.96 12.68
CA MET A 222 -5.55 -27.10 13.20
C MET A 222 -6.04 -26.84 14.64
N ASP A 223 -7.35 -26.98 14.90
CA ASP A 223 -7.88 -26.62 16.21
C ASP A 223 -7.34 -27.51 17.35
N ASP A 224 -7.37 -27.00 18.59
CA ASP A 224 -6.91 -27.72 19.80
C ASP A 224 -7.51 -29.13 19.96
N SER A 225 -8.72 -29.35 19.43
CA SER A 225 -9.40 -30.64 19.52
C SER A 225 -8.80 -31.66 18.54
N PHE A 226 -8.40 -31.18 17.36
CA PHE A 226 -7.70 -31.93 16.35
C PHE A 226 -6.29 -32.30 16.81
N GLU A 227 -5.56 -31.36 17.42
CA GLU A 227 -4.20 -31.60 17.93
C GLU A 227 -4.15 -32.75 18.96
N ARG A 228 -5.07 -32.73 19.94
CA ARG A 228 -5.16 -33.80 20.95
C ARG A 228 -5.55 -35.14 20.36
N GLY A 229 -6.27 -35.15 19.23
CA GLY A 229 -6.63 -36.37 18.49
C GLY A 229 -5.50 -36.93 17.64
N LEU A 230 -4.59 -36.08 17.17
CA LEU A 230 -3.55 -36.43 16.21
C LEU A 230 -2.52 -37.40 16.78
N ALA A 231 -2.00 -37.11 17.98
CA ALA A 231 -1.04 -37.99 18.67
C ALA A 231 -1.61 -39.39 18.95
N ARG A 232 -2.92 -39.47 19.24
CA ARG A 232 -3.62 -40.75 19.44
C ARG A 232 -3.72 -41.56 18.13
N ARG A 233 -3.99 -40.89 17.02
CA ARG A 233 -4.11 -41.54 15.69
C ARG A 233 -2.77 -41.99 15.13
N LEU A 234 -1.72 -41.19 15.33
CA LEU A 234 -0.38 -41.47 14.79
C LEU A 234 0.54 -42.21 15.78
N GLY A 235 0.04 -42.51 16.98
CA GLY A 235 0.72 -43.36 17.97
C GLY A 235 1.79 -42.66 18.82
N SER A 236 2.16 -41.41 18.53
CA SER A 236 3.04 -40.61 19.39
C SER A 236 2.91 -39.10 19.12
N THR A 237 3.32 -38.29 20.10
CA THR A 237 3.44 -36.83 19.94
C THR A 237 4.49 -36.45 18.90
N ALA A 238 5.61 -37.20 18.81
CA ALA A 238 6.64 -36.95 17.81
C ALA A 238 6.11 -37.12 16.38
N ALA A 239 5.39 -38.22 16.11
CA ALA A 239 4.78 -38.45 14.81
C ALA A 239 3.70 -37.40 14.45
N ALA A 240 2.97 -36.90 15.45
CA ALA A 240 2.03 -35.79 15.25
C ALA A 240 2.75 -34.49 14.90
N ASN A 241 3.88 -34.19 15.54
CA ASN A 241 4.69 -33.01 15.22
C ASN A 241 5.30 -33.11 13.81
N ASP A 242 5.86 -34.26 13.43
CA ASP A 242 6.39 -34.48 12.08
C ASP A 242 5.29 -34.31 11.02
N PHE A 243 4.09 -34.87 11.25
CA PHE A 243 2.96 -34.70 10.35
C PHE A 243 2.58 -33.22 10.16
N ARG A 244 2.50 -32.46 11.26
CA ARG A 244 2.17 -31.02 11.22
C ARG A 244 3.24 -30.24 10.47
N ARG A 245 4.51 -30.50 10.74
CA ARG A 245 5.64 -29.87 10.05
C ARG A 245 5.57 -30.13 8.55
N ASP A 246 5.46 -31.38 8.14
CA ASP A 246 5.52 -31.76 6.73
C ASP A 246 4.30 -31.21 5.95
N LEU A 247 3.12 -31.20 6.56
CA LEU A 247 1.92 -30.56 6.01
C LEU A 247 2.11 -29.03 5.88
N ALA A 248 2.62 -28.37 6.91
CA ALA A 248 2.87 -26.93 6.91
C ALA A 248 3.88 -26.56 5.80
N LEU A 249 4.98 -27.31 5.67
CA LEU A 249 5.98 -27.10 4.61
C LEU A 249 5.39 -27.29 3.20
N ALA A 250 4.52 -28.29 3.01
CA ALA A 250 3.82 -28.48 1.73
C ALA A 250 2.89 -27.30 1.39
N ILE A 251 2.16 -26.78 2.38
CA ILE A 251 1.28 -25.63 2.19
C ILE A 251 2.10 -24.35 1.92
N VAL A 252 3.19 -24.12 2.65
CA VAL A 252 4.10 -22.99 2.38
C VAL A 252 4.66 -23.08 0.97
N SER A 253 5.03 -24.28 0.49
CA SER A 253 5.49 -24.48 -0.88
C SER A 253 4.43 -24.07 -1.91
N ALA A 254 3.16 -24.38 -1.65
CA ALA A 254 2.05 -23.96 -2.50
C ALA A 254 1.91 -22.44 -2.54
N VAL A 255 1.88 -21.80 -1.37
CA VAL A 255 1.74 -20.34 -1.24
C VAL A 255 2.95 -19.61 -1.83
N ARG A 256 4.16 -20.13 -1.64
CA ARG A 256 5.38 -19.59 -2.26
C ARG A 256 5.30 -19.56 -3.79
N ALA A 257 4.65 -20.55 -4.39
CA ALA A 257 4.47 -20.63 -5.84
C ALA A 257 3.36 -19.72 -6.40
N MET A 258 2.65 -18.96 -5.55
CA MET A 258 1.61 -18.02 -5.98
C MET A 258 2.16 -16.58 -6.00
N PRO A 259 2.26 -15.89 -7.16
CA PRO A 259 2.87 -14.57 -7.26
C PRO A 259 2.07 -13.44 -6.58
N GLN A 260 0.80 -13.66 -6.27
CA GLN A 260 -0.14 -12.63 -5.86
C GLN A 260 0.15 -12.08 -4.46
N HIS A 261 -0.15 -10.79 -4.25
CA HIS A 261 0.08 -10.12 -2.97
C HIS A 261 -0.58 -10.85 -1.78
N ALA A 262 -1.78 -11.43 -1.95
CA ALA A 262 -2.44 -12.21 -0.90
C ALA A 262 -1.59 -13.39 -0.39
N ALA A 263 -0.81 -14.03 -1.26
CA ALA A 263 0.13 -15.08 -0.87
C ALA A 263 1.35 -14.50 -0.15
N THR A 264 1.89 -13.37 -0.64
CA THR A 264 2.97 -12.62 0.04
C THR A 264 2.57 -12.21 1.45
N GLN A 265 1.35 -11.69 1.65
CA GLN A 265 0.82 -11.34 2.97
C GLN A 265 0.76 -12.54 3.91
N LEU A 266 0.32 -13.69 3.40
CA LEU A 266 0.23 -14.91 4.19
C LEU A 266 1.62 -15.44 4.58
N LEU A 267 2.60 -15.37 3.68
CA LEU A 267 4.00 -15.71 3.99
C LEU A 267 4.57 -14.75 5.05
N ALA A 268 4.34 -13.45 4.94
CA ALA A 268 4.77 -12.45 5.92
C ALA A 268 4.14 -12.68 7.30
N GLU A 269 2.84 -12.99 7.34
CA GLU A 269 2.16 -13.37 8.57
C GLU A 269 2.77 -14.62 9.19
N TRP A 270 2.95 -15.70 8.40
CA TRP A 270 3.51 -16.95 8.91
C TRP A 270 4.98 -16.85 9.31
N ALA A 271 5.77 -15.99 8.66
CA ALA A 271 7.15 -15.75 9.03
C ALA A 271 7.28 -15.23 10.48
N ILE A 272 6.29 -14.49 10.98
CA ILE A 272 6.31 -13.89 12.32
C ILE A 272 5.42 -14.66 13.30
N HIS A 273 4.20 -14.97 12.89
CA HIS A 273 3.15 -15.51 13.75
C HIS A 273 2.95 -17.02 13.60
N GLY A 274 3.73 -17.70 12.75
CA GLY A 274 3.69 -19.16 12.64
C GLY A 274 4.04 -19.85 13.97
N ASP A 275 3.25 -20.85 14.34
CA ASP A 275 3.41 -21.57 15.61
C ASP A 275 4.74 -22.36 15.65
N GLU A 276 5.07 -23.02 14.54
CA GLU A 276 6.28 -23.85 14.40
C GLU A 276 7.46 -23.05 13.81
N ALA A 277 8.68 -23.31 14.30
CA ALA A 277 9.88 -22.62 13.82
C ALA A 277 10.17 -22.90 12.33
N ASP A 278 10.00 -24.15 11.88
CA ASP A 278 10.21 -24.53 10.48
C ASP A 278 9.23 -23.83 9.53
N LEU A 279 7.98 -23.62 9.97
CA LEU A 279 6.98 -22.85 9.21
C LEU A 279 7.43 -21.40 9.07
N ARG A 280 7.86 -20.76 10.16
CA ARG A 280 8.38 -19.39 10.13
C ARG A 280 9.56 -19.26 9.17
N ALA A 281 10.54 -20.16 9.28
CA ALA A 281 11.73 -20.15 8.45
C ALA A 281 11.43 -20.39 6.96
N ALA A 282 10.55 -21.35 6.65
CA ALA A 282 10.14 -21.62 5.27
C ALA A 282 9.34 -20.46 4.67
N ALA A 283 8.47 -19.83 5.46
CA ALA A 283 7.69 -18.67 5.02
C ALA A 283 8.59 -17.45 4.76
N ALA A 284 9.53 -17.16 5.67
CA ALA A 284 10.54 -16.12 5.48
C ALA A 284 11.41 -16.37 4.24
N ALA A 285 11.87 -17.61 4.03
CA ALA A 285 12.61 -17.98 2.83
C ALA A 285 11.78 -17.81 1.53
N GLY A 286 10.46 -18.00 1.61
CA GLY A 286 9.53 -17.77 0.51
C GLY A 286 9.35 -16.30 0.12
N LEU A 287 9.75 -15.36 0.99
CA LEU A 287 9.71 -13.92 0.73
C LEU A 287 10.94 -13.39 -0.01
N ARG A 288 12.05 -14.15 -0.08
CA ARG A 288 13.28 -13.73 -0.76
C ARG A 288 13.09 -13.38 -2.24
N ASP A 289 12.15 -14.05 -2.90
CA ASP A 289 11.83 -13.84 -4.31
C ASP A 289 10.76 -12.75 -4.52
N ARG A 290 10.33 -12.07 -3.46
CA ARG A 290 9.28 -11.03 -3.49
C ARG A 290 9.90 -9.64 -3.48
N ARG A 291 9.19 -8.67 -4.05
CA ARG A 291 9.60 -7.27 -3.94
C ARG A 291 9.50 -6.83 -2.47
N PRO A 292 10.56 -6.24 -1.88
CA PRO A 292 10.55 -5.80 -0.48
C PRO A 292 9.37 -4.89 -0.11
N THR A 293 8.94 -4.03 -1.03
CA THR A 293 7.78 -3.14 -0.87
C THR A 293 6.47 -3.87 -0.58
N ASP A 294 6.35 -5.14 -0.98
CA ASP A 294 5.11 -5.91 -0.85
C ASP A 294 4.95 -6.55 0.55
N TYR A 295 6.01 -6.59 1.37
CA TYR A 295 5.96 -7.27 2.67
C TYR A 295 6.70 -6.55 3.81
N MET A 296 7.73 -5.72 3.52
CA MET A 296 8.52 -5.06 4.56
C MET A 296 7.72 -4.10 5.44
N PRO A 297 6.86 -3.22 4.91
CA PRO A 297 6.01 -2.39 5.76
C PRO A 297 5.13 -3.21 6.71
N MET A 298 4.61 -4.35 6.26
CA MET A 298 3.75 -5.22 7.06
C MET A 298 4.52 -5.92 8.18
N MET A 299 5.73 -6.42 7.88
CA MET A 299 6.57 -7.08 8.87
C MET A 299 7.12 -6.08 9.90
N MET A 300 7.51 -4.88 9.48
CA MET A 300 7.92 -3.81 10.39
C MET A 300 6.76 -3.32 11.26
N ALA A 301 5.53 -3.25 10.74
CA ALA A 301 4.36 -2.89 11.52
C ALA A 301 4.05 -3.90 12.64
N ALA A 302 4.49 -5.16 12.49
CA ALA A 302 4.42 -6.15 13.56
C ALA A 302 5.45 -5.90 14.67
N MET A 303 6.57 -5.23 14.37
CA MET A 303 7.57 -4.84 15.37
C MET A 303 7.09 -3.64 16.18
N GLN A 304 7.15 -3.76 17.51
CA GLN A 304 6.67 -2.72 18.42
C GLN A 304 7.77 -2.32 19.41
N SER A 305 8.05 -1.01 19.50
CA SER A 305 8.91 -0.48 20.55
C SER A 305 8.30 -0.74 21.93
N PRO A 306 9.10 -1.02 22.97
CA PRO A 306 8.58 -1.23 24.33
C PRO A 306 7.87 0.04 24.84
N VAL A 307 6.89 -0.15 25.74
CA VAL A 307 6.30 0.95 26.50
C VAL A 307 7.14 1.18 27.75
N GLU A 308 7.63 2.40 27.91
CA GLU A 308 8.20 2.87 29.17
C GLU A 308 7.08 3.44 30.04
N VAL A 309 7.06 3.11 31.33
CA VAL A 309 6.10 3.66 32.28
C VAL A 309 6.82 4.22 33.50
N ASP A 310 6.62 5.51 33.77
CA ASP A 310 7.06 6.18 34.99
C ASP A 310 5.84 6.43 35.87
N VAL A 311 5.81 5.82 37.06
CA VAL A 311 4.67 5.93 37.99
C VAL A 311 5.11 6.61 39.28
N GLN A 312 4.45 7.70 39.61
CA GLN A 312 4.70 8.50 40.80
C GLN A 312 3.46 8.49 41.70
N VAL A 313 3.65 8.22 42.99
CA VAL A 313 2.61 8.29 44.01
C VAL A 313 2.97 9.41 44.98
N GLU A 314 2.10 10.40 45.09
CA GLU A 314 2.31 11.58 45.92
C GLU A 314 1.13 11.75 46.88
N GLN A 315 1.39 12.32 48.06
CA GLN A 315 0.37 12.75 49.00
C GLN A 315 0.42 14.27 49.08
N ASP A 316 -0.73 14.92 48.90
CA ASP A 316 -0.83 16.37 49.07
C ASP A 316 -1.09 16.76 50.54
N ASN A 317 -1.01 18.07 50.82
CA ASN A 317 -1.22 18.63 52.15
C ASN A 317 -2.65 18.41 52.69
N SER A 318 -3.60 17.99 51.85
CA SER A 318 -4.98 17.66 52.24
C SER A 318 -5.17 16.19 52.65
N GLY A 319 -4.12 15.37 52.54
CA GLY A 319 -4.19 13.93 52.79
C GLY A 319 -4.70 13.12 51.60
N THR A 320 -4.90 13.76 50.44
CA THR A 320 -5.28 13.08 49.21
C THR A 320 -4.07 12.40 48.60
N VAL A 321 -4.19 11.11 48.27
CA VAL A 321 -3.13 10.36 47.57
C VAL A 321 -3.42 10.38 46.07
N ARG A 322 -2.45 10.88 45.30
CA ARG A 322 -2.50 10.95 43.84
C ARG A 322 -1.45 10.01 43.25
N MET A 323 -1.86 9.22 42.27
CA MET A 323 -0.95 8.44 41.45
C MET A 323 -0.98 9.02 40.03
N THR A 324 0.20 9.32 39.48
CA THR A 324 0.41 9.77 38.10
C THR A 324 1.25 8.73 37.39
N ALA A 325 0.75 8.17 36.28
CA ALA A 325 1.50 7.27 35.41
C ALA A 325 1.72 7.94 34.06
N VAL A 326 2.99 8.05 33.64
CA VAL A 326 3.39 8.59 32.34
C VAL A 326 3.93 7.45 31.50
N TYR A 327 3.20 7.10 30.45
CA TYR A 327 3.56 6.09 29.46
C TYR A 327 4.25 6.77 28.29
N ARG A 328 5.36 6.22 27.82
CA ARG A 328 6.07 6.66 26.61
C ARG A 328 6.29 5.47 25.71
N GLN A 329 6.11 5.67 24.42
CA GLN A 329 6.40 4.68 23.41
C GLN A 329 6.93 5.38 22.16
N GLU A 330 8.08 4.93 21.69
CA GLU A 330 8.62 5.38 20.41
C GLU A 330 7.74 4.87 19.26
N GLY A 331 7.31 5.78 18.39
CA GLY A 331 6.49 5.45 17.22
C GLY A 331 7.22 5.64 15.90
N ALA A 332 6.64 5.10 14.83
CA ALA A 332 7.21 5.23 13.48
C ALA A 332 7.17 6.67 12.94
N GLU A 333 6.13 7.44 13.29
CA GLU A 333 5.93 8.83 12.83
C GLU A 333 6.07 9.86 13.96
N ALA A 334 5.69 9.49 15.18
CA ALA A 334 5.65 10.36 16.34
C ALA A 334 5.88 9.54 17.61
N ASP A 335 6.56 10.13 18.59
CA ASP A 335 6.63 9.55 19.92
C ASP A 335 5.30 9.73 20.62
N ARG A 336 4.79 8.68 21.25
CA ARG A 336 3.50 8.71 21.94
C ARG A 336 3.76 8.88 23.43
N SER A 337 3.15 9.90 24.01
CA SER A 337 3.13 10.11 25.45
C SER A 337 1.70 10.13 25.99
N HIS A 338 1.46 9.37 27.04
CA HIS A 338 0.17 9.28 27.70
C HIS A 338 0.32 9.50 29.20
N VAL A 339 -0.54 10.36 29.76
CA VAL A 339 -0.57 10.64 31.20
C VAL A 339 -1.90 10.19 31.78
N GLU A 340 -1.85 9.23 32.70
CA GLU A 340 -2.98 8.76 33.51
C GLU A 340 -2.86 9.33 34.93
N ARG A 341 -3.91 9.99 35.43
CA ARG A 341 -3.97 10.49 36.82
C ARG A 341 -5.11 9.80 37.56
N LEU A 342 -4.79 9.10 38.63
CA LEU A 342 -5.76 8.47 39.53
C LEU A 342 -5.70 9.14 40.91
N VAL A 343 -6.85 9.62 41.39
CA VAL A 343 -6.96 10.25 42.71
C VAL A 343 -7.70 9.30 43.64
N HIS A 344 -7.07 8.93 44.74
CA HIS A 344 -7.72 8.20 45.83
C HIS A 344 -8.07 9.20 46.93
N SER A 345 -9.35 9.57 47.03
CA SER A 345 -9.87 10.44 48.10
C SER A 345 -11.15 9.85 48.70
N THR A 346 -11.35 10.10 50.00
CA THR A 346 -12.64 9.89 50.66
C THR A 346 -13.15 11.27 51.05
N ILE A 347 -14.17 11.79 50.35
CA ILE A 347 -14.84 13.02 50.78
C ILE A 347 -15.78 12.63 51.93
N SER A 348 -15.42 12.94 53.18
CA SER A 348 -16.41 12.99 54.25
C SER A 348 -17.32 14.21 54.03
N PRO A 349 -18.66 14.08 54.06
CA PRO A 349 -19.55 15.23 53.97
C PRO A 349 -19.46 16.05 55.27
N THR A 350 -19.01 17.30 55.13
CA THR A 350 -19.36 18.49 55.95
C THR A 350 -19.69 18.31 57.44
N ASN A 351 -18.84 18.85 58.32
CA ASN A 351 -19.16 20.11 59.00
C ASN A 351 -17.95 20.77 59.68
N VAL A 352 -17.88 22.07 59.50
CA VAL A 352 -16.97 23.02 60.16
C VAL A 352 -17.33 23.08 61.64
N GLN A 353 -16.41 22.71 62.55
CA GLN A 353 -16.08 23.46 63.76
C GLN A 353 -15.05 22.73 64.64
N GLU A 354 -14.10 23.54 65.12
CA GLU A 354 -13.20 23.31 66.26
C GLU A 354 -12.02 22.33 66.11
N PHE A 355 -10.82 22.92 66.18
CA PHE A 355 -9.55 22.27 66.38
C PHE A 355 -9.55 21.49 67.71
N THR A 356 -9.47 20.16 67.67
CA THR A 356 -8.76 19.35 68.67
C THR A 356 -8.45 17.95 68.11
N SER A 357 -7.15 17.65 67.95
CA SER A 357 -6.56 16.33 67.69
C SER A 357 -7.33 15.40 66.73
N VAL A 358 -7.14 15.58 65.42
CA VAL A 358 -7.48 14.53 64.45
C VAL A 358 -6.49 13.39 64.65
N ARG A 359 -6.97 12.28 65.24
CA ARG A 359 -6.26 11.01 65.19
C ARG A 359 -6.03 10.66 63.71
N PHE A 360 -4.77 10.46 63.33
CA PHE A 360 -4.40 9.99 61.99
C PHE A 360 -5.18 8.71 61.67
N GLU A 361 -6.15 8.81 60.75
CA GLU A 361 -7.01 7.69 60.42
C GLU A 361 -6.24 6.61 59.62
N PRO A 362 -6.51 5.32 59.84
CA PRO A 362 -6.05 4.18 59.02
C PRO A 362 -6.39 4.28 57.52
N THR A 363 -7.19 5.27 57.11
CA THR A 363 -7.71 5.47 55.75
C THR A 363 -6.67 6.01 54.77
N VAL A 364 -5.82 6.97 55.15
CA VAL A 364 -4.75 7.51 54.28
C VAL A 364 -3.65 6.47 54.05
N ALA A 365 -3.24 5.74 55.09
CA ALA A 365 -2.28 4.64 54.95
C ALA A 365 -2.82 3.52 54.02
N ARG A 366 -4.11 3.22 54.12
CA ARG A 366 -4.79 2.29 53.20
C ARG A 366 -4.84 2.83 51.76
N GLN A 367 -5.12 4.12 51.57
CA GLN A 367 -5.13 4.76 50.25
C GLN A 367 -3.73 4.80 49.62
N TRP A 368 -2.70 5.10 50.42
CA TRP A 368 -1.30 5.03 50.02
C TRP A 368 -0.92 3.61 49.60
N GLN A 369 -1.31 2.60 50.38
CA GLN A 369 -1.09 1.20 50.03
C GLN A 369 -1.80 0.81 48.74
N LEU A 370 -3.07 1.19 48.55
CA LEU A 370 -3.83 0.92 47.32
C LEU A 370 -3.21 1.61 46.11
N ALA A 371 -2.78 2.87 46.23
CA ALA A 371 -2.10 3.59 45.15
C ALA A 371 -0.77 2.95 44.76
N ASN A 372 0.04 2.50 45.74
CA ASN A 372 1.29 1.79 45.46
C ASN A 372 1.05 0.39 44.86
N GLN A 373 0.02 -0.34 45.30
CA GLN A 373 -0.37 -1.61 44.68
C GLN A 373 -0.82 -1.39 43.22
N ALA A 374 -1.62 -0.36 42.98
CA ALA A 374 -2.07 0.00 41.63
C ALA A 374 -0.92 0.50 40.73
N ALA A 375 0.11 1.14 41.31
CA ALA A 375 1.34 1.52 40.60
C ALA A 375 2.17 0.29 40.21
N ALA A 376 2.41 -0.62 41.15
CA ALA A 376 3.12 -1.88 40.90
C ALA A 376 2.40 -2.73 39.84
N GLN A 377 1.08 -2.85 39.93
CA GLN A 377 0.29 -3.58 38.94
C GLN A 377 0.41 -2.96 37.53
N ARG A 378 0.47 -1.63 37.39
CA ARG A 378 0.68 -0.98 36.08
C ARG A 378 2.06 -1.31 35.51
N GLN A 379 3.10 -1.27 36.35
CA GLN A 379 4.45 -1.64 35.93
C GLN A 379 4.53 -3.12 35.51
N GLU A 380 3.90 -4.03 36.26
CA GLU A 380 3.84 -5.45 35.92
C GLU A 380 3.09 -5.72 34.60
N VAL A 381 1.94 -5.07 34.38
CA VAL A 381 1.17 -5.19 33.13
C VAL A 381 1.99 -4.69 31.94
N VAL A 382 2.67 -3.55 32.07
CA VAL A 382 3.53 -3.01 31.03
C VAL A 382 4.74 -3.92 30.76
N ALA A 383 5.37 -4.45 31.81
CA ALA A 383 6.47 -5.40 31.66
C ALA A 383 6.04 -6.68 30.92
N ALA A 384 4.90 -7.28 31.28
CA ALA A 384 4.36 -8.45 30.60
C ALA A 384 4.00 -8.17 29.13
N GLN A 385 3.48 -6.96 28.83
CA GLN A 385 3.25 -6.54 27.45
C GLN A 385 4.55 -6.39 26.66
N ASN A 386 5.59 -5.80 27.27
CA ASN A 386 6.90 -5.66 26.64
C ASN A 386 7.56 -7.01 26.37
N GLU A 387 7.43 -7.99 27.27
CA GLU A 387 7.89 -9.37 27.03
C GLU A 387 7.22 -9.99 25.79
N GLN A 388 5.90 -9.83 25.64
CA GLN A 388 5.19 -10.30 24.45
C GLN A 388 5.66 -9.60 23.17
N ARG A 389 5.92 -8.29 23.23
CA ARG A 389 6.47 -7.53 22.10
C ARG A 389 7.86 -7.99 21.72
N LEU A 390 8.73 -8.25 22.70
CA LEU A 390 10.08 -8.76 22.44
C LEU A 390 10.04 -10.08 21.70
N VAL A 391 9.16 -11.02 22.09
CA VAL A 391 8.99 -12.29 21.37
C VAL A 391 8.61 -12.09 19.90
N ILE A 392 7.70 -11.15 19.62
CA ILE A 392 7.30 -10.84 18.23
C ILE A 392 8.45 -10.15 17.48
N ASN A 393 9.15 -9.22 18.12
CA ASN A 393 10.29 -8.52 17.54
C ASN A 393 11.44 -9.50 17.21
N ASP A 394 11.74 -10.46 18.08
CA ASP A 394 12.75 -11.50 17.86
C ASP A 394 12.39 -12.38 16.66
N ARG A 395 11.12 -12.81 16.55
CA ARG A 395 10.63 -13.59 15.40
C ARG A 395 10.68 -12.78 14.10
N ALA A 396 10.34 -11.50 14.17
CA ALA A 396 10.46 -10.61 13.02
C ALA A 396 11.94 -10.47 12.61
N ALA A 397 12.85 -10.24 13.55
CA ALA A 397 14.29 -10.14 13.31
C ALA A 397 14.87 -11.41 12.67
N GLU A 398 14.50 -12.59 13.18
CA GLU A 398 14.87 -13.89 12.58
C GLU A 398 14.37 -13.99 11.13
N ALA A 399 13.11 -13.62 10.89
CA ALA A 399 12.54 -13.62 9.55
C ALA A 399 13.26 -12.64 8.62
N PHE A 400 13.56 -11.42 9.08
CA PHE A 400 14.32 -10.45 8.31
C PHE A 400 15.73 -10.97 8.01
N GLN A 401 16.43 -11.57 8.99
CA GLN A 401 17.75 -12.16 8.77
C GLN A 401 17.73 -13.25 7.70
N ILE A 402 16.68 -14.09 7.70
CA ILE A 402 16.49 -15.09 6.63
C ILE A 402 16.29 -14.42 5.27
N ILE A 403 15.56 -13.32 5.21
CA ILE A 403 15.21 -12.62 3.96
C ILE A 403 16.41 -11.84 3.40
N THR A 404 17.05 -11.02 4.24
CA THR A 404 18.07 -10.04 3.85
C THR A 404 19.49 -10.60 3.95
N GLY A 405 19.70 -11.64 4.78
CA GLY A 405 21.02 -12.15 5.11
C GLY A 405 21.76 -11.34 6.20
N HIS A 406 21.16 -10.26 6.71
CA HIS A 406 21.75 -9.38 7.72
C HIS A 406 21.06 -9.52 9.07
N ASP A 407 21.85 -9.65 10.13
CA ASP A 407 21.35 -9.61 11.51
C ASP A 407 21.51 -8.19 12.06
N LEU A 408 20.37 -7.51 12.24
CA LEU A 408 20.28 -6.17 12.81
C LEU A 408 19.65 -6.19 14.21
N GLY A 409 19.40 -7.38 14.77
CA GLY A 409 18.72 -7.56 16.04
C GLY A 409 17.24 -7.22 16.02
N SER A 410 16.64 -7.17 17.21
CA SER A 410 15.19 -7.07 17.42
C SER A 410 14.69 -5.65 17.69
N ASP A 411 15.55 -4.64 17.53
CA ASP A 411 15.16 -3.25 17.73
C ASP A 411 14.38 -2.73 16.50
N PRO A 412 13.09 -2.37 16.65
CA PRO A 412 12.28 -1.85 15.56
C PRO A 412 12.87 -0.56 14.96
N ALA A 413 13.59 0.26 15.74
CA ALA A 413 14.16 1.52 15.26
C ALA A 413 15.25 1.29 14.21
N ILE A 414 16.08 0.26 14.38
CA ILE A 414 17.15 -0.09 13.43
C ILE A 414 16.54 -0.54 12.09
N TRP A 415 15.52 -1.41 12.12
CA TRP A 415 14.83 -1.84 10.90
C TRP A 415 14.11 -0.70 10.20
N ARG A 416 13.46 0.21 10.95
CA ARG A 416 12.85 1.41 10.38
C ARG A 416 13.89 2.30 9.69
N GLN A 417 15.04 2.52 10.33
CA GLN A 417 16.12 3.31 9.72
C GLN A 417 16.66 2.64 8.45
N GLN A 418 16.86 1.33 8.46
CA GLN A 418 17.34 0.60 7.28
C GLN A 418 16.33 0.61 6.14
N TRP A 419 15.04 0.52 6.44
CA TRP A 419 13.99 0.72 5.44
C TRP A 419 13.97 2.16 4.92
N ALA A 420 14.21 3.14 5.80
CA ALA A 420 14.33 4.53 5.41
C ALA A 420 15.50 4.73 4.44
N ASP A 421 16.68 4.22 4.77
CA ASP A 421 17.88 4.27 3.92
C ASP A 421 17.65 3.55 2.58
N PHE A 422 17.03 2.36 2.60
CA PHE A 422 16.70 1.62 1.37
C PHE A 422 15.77 2.40 0.45
N ASN A 423 14.84 3.18 0.99
CA ASN A 423 13.90 3.99 0.20
C ASN A 423 14.37 5.44 -0.01
N ASP A 424 15.57 5.80 0.47
CA ASP A 424 16.06 7.18 0.55
C ASP A 424 14.99 8.12 1.20
N LEU A 425 14.34 7.65 2.29
CA LEU A 425 13.37 8.45 3.04
C LEU A 425 14.08 9.52 3.84
N PHE A 426 13.55 10.74 3.78
CA PHE A 426 13.91 11.78 4.72
C PHE A 426 13.06 11.62 5.99
N ILE A 427 13.71 11.41 7.13
CA ILE A 427 13.09 11.44 8.46
C ILE A 427 13.62 12.70 9.17
N PRO A 428 12.75 13.64 9.59
CA PRO A 428 13.17 14.80 10.38
C PRO A 428 13.87 14.37 11.68
N GLU A 429 14.93 15.10 12.09
CA GLU A 429 15.65 14.83 13.34
C GLU A 429 14.74 14.91 14.57
N ASP A 430 13.82 15.88 14.60
CA ASP A 430 12.82 16.03 15.65
C ASP A 430 11.48 15.38 15.24
N ARG A 431 11.21 14.19 15.77
CA ARG A 431 9.87 13.56 15.66
C ARG A 431 8.90 14.27 16.61
N PRO A 432 7.69 14.64 16.16
CA PRO A 432 6.71 15.26 17.04
C PRO A 432 6.27 14.28 18.15
N THR A 433 5.98 14.81 19.34
CA THR A 433 5.40 14.03 20.45
C THR A 433 3.89 14.22 20.50
N GLU A 434 3.14 13.14 20.27
CA GLU A 434 1.69 13.13 20.49
C GLU A 434 1.39 12.89 21.98
N ALA A 435 1.03 13.95 22.69
CA ALA A 435 0.69 13.90 24.11
C ALA A 435 -0.83 13.72 24.34
N SER A 436 -1.18 12.96 25.37
CA SER A 436 -2.57 12.72 25.74
C SER A 436 -2.85 12.75 27.24
N GLU A 437 -3.75 13.63 27.65
CA GLU A 437 -4.34 13.65 28.99
C GLU A 437 -5.85 13.32 28.88
N TYR A 438 -6.33 12.33 29.63
CA TYR A 438 -7.76 11.95 29.60
C TYR A 438 -8.52 12.62 30.78
N ASN A 439 -9.31 13.65 30.47
CA ASN A 439 -10.70 13.73 30.92
C ASN A 439 -11.55 13.18 29.76
N ASP A 440 -12.64 12.50 30.07
CA ASP A 440 -13.39 11.58 29.19
C ASP A 440 -13.66 12.05 27.74
N TYR A 441 -13.77 11.05 26.84
CA TYR A 441 -13.97 11.03 25.38
C TYR A 441 -12.75 11.25 24.46
N ARG A 442 -12.25 10.14 23.88
CA ARG A 442 -11.51 10.12 22.61
C ARG A 442 -12.20 9.22 21.60
N TYR A 443 -12.72 9.86 20.55
CA TYR A 443 -12.91 9.19 19.27
C TYR A 443 -11.54 8.84 18.71
N THR A 444 -11.31 7.57 18.41
CA THR A 444 -10.14 7.09 17.67
C THR A 444 -10.36 7.45 16.21
N TYR A 445 -9.72 8.52 15.74
CA TYR A 445 -9.60 8.74 14.30
C TYR A 445 -8.60 7.73 13.76
N ILE A 446 -9.08 6.82 12.92
CA ILE A 446 -8.22 6.07 11.99
C ILE A 446 -7.78 7.10 10.94
N ARG A 447 -6.67 7.78 11.23
CA ARG A 447 -5.91 8.43 10.16
C ARG A 447 -5.31 7.29 9.33
N PRO A 448 -5.44 7.28 7.99
CA PRO A 448 -4.49 6.54 7.18
C PRO A 448 -3.09 6.97 7.63
N PRO A 449 -2.09 6.08 7.69
CA PRO A 449 -0.72 6.51 7.92
C PRO A 449 -0.36 7.51 6.82
N VAL A 450 -0.34 8.79 7.17
CA VAL A 450 0.29 9.81 6.35
C VAL A 450 1.76 9.64 6.65
N GLY A 451 2.44 8.84 5.84
CA GLY A 451 3.87 8.61 5.97
C GLY A 451 4.61 9.96 5.97
N PHE A 452 4.98 10.45 7.17
CA PHE A 452 5.86 11.59 7.35
C PHE A 452 7.34 11.18 7.24
N GLY A 453 7.61 10.30 6.28
CA GLY A 453 8.92 10.05 5.69
C GLY A 453 8.67 9.73 4.24
N GLY A 454 8.42 10.73 3.41
CA GLY A 454 8.08 10.43 2.01
C GLY A 454 9.32 10.01 1.20
N MET A 455 9.11 9.53 -0.01
CA MET A 455 10.09 8.72 -0.76
C MET A 455 10.77 9.44 -1.93
N SER A 456 10.34 10.65 -2.26
CA SER A 456 10.38 11.05 -3.66
C SER A 456 10.36 12.55 -3.78
N CYS A 457 11.26 13.14 -4.58
CA CYS A 457 11.20 14.54 -5.01
C CYS A 457 11.86 14.75 -6.39
N PHE A 458 11.59 15.91 -6.99
CA PHE A 458 12.17 16.40 -8.25
C PHE A 458 12.86 17.74 -8.06
N ALA A 459 13.80 18.05 -8.95
CA ALA A 459 14.46 19.36 -8.97
C ALA A 459 13.46 20.46 -9.35
N ALA A 460 13.70 21.68 -8.86
CA ALA A 460 13.01 22.86 -9.38
C ALA A 460 13.10 22.94 -10.92
N GLY A 461 12.05 23.45 -11.55
CA GLY A 461 11.93 23.53 -13.01
C GLY A 461 11.43 22.24 -13.66
N THR A 462 11.29 21.14 -12.93
CA THR A 462 10.76 19.87 -13.48
C THR A 462 9.32 20.09 -13.95
N PRO A 463 9.01 19.91 -15.25
CA PRO A 463 7.66 20.14 -15.74
C PRO A 463 6.72 19.03 -15.27
N VAL A 464 5.59 19.38 -14.68
CA VAL A 464 4.48 18.48 -14.39
C VAL A 464 3.31 18.85 -15.29
N TRP A 465 2.62 17.85 -15.83
CA TRP A 465 1.47 18.09 -16.70
C TRP A 465 0.22 18.44 -15.90
N THR A 466 -0.12 19.73 -15.85
CA THR A 466 -1.37 20.22 -15.29
C THR A 466 -2.47 20.30 -16.35
N ASN A 467 -3.71 20.57 -15.95
CA ASN A 467 -4.79 20.90 -16.88
C ASN A 467 -4.58 22.22 -17.63
N ARG A 468 -3.57 23.03 -17.24
CA ARG A 468 -3.12 24.25 -17.94
C ARG A 468 -1.88 24.03 -18.81
N GLY A 469 -1.34 22.81 -18.82
CA GLY A 469 -0.12 22.44 -19.53
C GLY A 469 1.07 22.19 -18.59
N PRO A 470 2.29 22.10 -19.14
CA PRO A 470 3.50 21.85 -18.36
C PRO A 470 3.80 23.02 -17.41
N THR A 471 3.76 22.77 -16.11
CA THR A 471 4.05 23.73 -15.04
C THR A 471 5.25 23.25 -14.23
N PRO A 472 6.25 24.09 -13.92
CA PRO A 472 7.31 23.74 -12.99
C PRO A 472 6.76 23.28 -11.64
N ILE A 473 7.28 22.18 -11.10
CA ILE A 473 6.76 21.52 -9.90
C ILE A 473 6.70 22.45 -8.67
N GLU A 474 7.64 23.37 -8.53
CA GLU A 474 7.72 24.33 -7.42
C GLU A 474 6.64 25.42 -7.46
N LEU A 475 5.97 25.59 -8.60
CA LEU A 475 4.88 26.56 -8.79
C LEU A 475 3.50 25.96 -8.55
N ILE A 476 3.43 24.63 -8.39
CA ILE A 476 2.16 23.93 -8.21
C ILE A 476 1.68 24.10 -6.79
N THR A 477 0.38 24.35 -6.62
CA THR A 477 -0.25 24.57 -5.31
C THR A 477 -1.39 23.58 -5.06
N PRO A 478 -1.73 23.27 -3.80
CA PRO A 478 -2.88 22.44 -3.48
C PRO A 478 -4.17 22.92 -4.19
N GLY A 479 -4.93 21.95 -4.69
CA GLY A 479 -6.14 22.11 -5.50
C GLY A 479 -5.91 22.30 -7.00
N GLU A 480 -4.66 22.43 -7.47
CA GLU A 480 -4.39 22.36 -8.92
C GLU A 480 -4.56 20.94 -9.46
N LEU A 481 -4.94 20.81 -10.72
CA LEU A 481 -5.20 19.52 -11.34
C LEU A 481 -4.00 19.05 -12.15
N VAL A 482 -3.50 17.85 -11.84
CA VAL A 482 -2.42 17.18 -12.57
C VAL A 482 -2.95 15.98 -13.34
N LEU A 483 -2.35 15.71 -14.50
CA LEU A 483 -2.63 14.51 -15.27
C LEU A 483 -2.13 13.30 -14.46
N SER A 484 -2.99 12.31 -14.28
CA SER A 484 -2.75 11.13 -13.45
C SER A 484 -3.27 9.88 -14.13
N GLN A 485 -2.66 8.73 -13.81
CA GLN A 485 -3.08 7.44 -14.34
C GLN A 485 -3.27 6.41 -13.22
N ASN A 486 -4.42 5.74 -13.20
CA ASN A 486 -4.67 4.65 -12.26
C ASN A 486 -3.88 3.40 -12.68
N PRO A 487 -2.96 2.88 -11.85
CA PRO A 487 -2.16 1.70 -12.18
C PRO A 487 -2.95 0.41 -12.43
N LEU A 488 -4.13 0.26 -11.83
CA LEU A 488 -4.93 -0.95 -11.94
C LEU A 488 -5.85 -0.93 -13.15
N THR A 489 -6.55 0.18 -13.37
CA THR A 489 -7.55 0.30 -14.45
C THR A 489 -6.97 0.88 -15.74
N GLY A 490 -5.82 1.56 -15.65
CA GLY A 490 -5.24 2.34 -16.75
C GLY A 490 -5.94 3.69 -16.97
N GLU A 491 -6.92 4.04 -16.13
CA GLU A 491 -7.70 5.28 -16.25
C GLU A 491 -6.80 6.51 -16.25
N LEU A 492 -6.90 7.32 -17.30
CA LEU A 492 -6.20 8.59 -17.43
C LEU A 492 -7.18 9.74 -17.15
N ALA A 493 -6.91 10.52 -16.11
CA ALA A 493 -7.76 11.61 -15.67
C ALA A 493 -6.95 12.74 -15.02
N TYR A 494 -7.56 13.91 -14.89
CA TYR A 494 -7.00 14.99 -14.07
C TYR A 494 -7.42 14.80 -12.62
N ARG A 495 -6.47 14.85 -11.69
CA ARG A 495 -6.71 14.72 -10.24
C ARG A 495 -6.15 15.90 -9.47
N PRO A 496 -6.81 16.35 -8.40
CA PRO A 496 -6.32 17.46 -7.60
C PRO A 496 -5.07 17.07 -6.80
N VAL A 497 -4.12 18.00 -6.76
CA VAL A 497 -3.00 17.98 -5.82
C VAL A 497 -3.56 18.30 -4.44
N MET A 498 -3.38 17.40 -3.50
CA MET A 498 -3.88 17.58 -2.14
C MET A 498 -2.86 18.24 -1.22
N GLN A 499 -1.57 18.04 -1.48
CA GLN A 499 -0.47 18.61 -0.70
C GLN A 499 0.79 18.72 -1.56
N THR A 500 1.62 19.72 -1.27
CA THR A 500 2.97 19.87 -1.82
C THR A 500 4.00 19.64 -0.72
N THR A 501 5.15 19.04 -1.06
CA THR A 501 6.25 18.84 -0.11
C THR A 501 7.54 19.44 -0.67
N VAL A 502 8.34 20.03 0.22
CA VAL A 502 9.67 20.56 -0.07
C VAL A 502 10.66 19.86 0.84
N ARG A 503 11.82 19.48 0.28
CA ARG A 503 12.87 18.78 1.00
C ARG A 503 14.21 19.46 0.86
N PRO A 504 15.07 19.35 1.90
CA PRO A 504 16.45 19.80 1.80
C PRO A 504 17.23 18.99 0.75
N PRO A 505 18.38 19.52 0.29
CA PRO A 505 19.21 18.90 -0.74
C PRO A 505 19.63 17.47 -0.40
N THR A 506 19.52 16.58 -1.38
CA THR A 506 19.96 15.17 -1.30
C THR A 506 20.64 14.76 -2.61
N ALA A 507 21.10 13.52 -2.73
CA ALA A 507 21.65 13.01 -3.99
C ALA A 507 20.54 12.74 -5.02
N TYR A 508 20.82 13.08 -6.28
CA TYR A 508 19.90 13.01 -7.41
C TYR A 508 20.36 12.03 -8.48
N VAL A 509 19.39 11.62 -9.29
CA VAL A 509 19.54 10.86 -10.53
C VAL A 509 19.04 11.74 -11.68
N ALA A 510 19.83 11.86 -12.75
CA ALA A 510 19.46 12.47 -14.02
C ALA A 510 19.16 11.37 -15.03
N LEU A 511 17.92 11.33 -15.51
CA LEU A 511 17.46 10.42 -16.55
C LEU A 511 17.43 11.17 -17.88
N THR A 512 18.25 10.74 -18.84
CA THR A 512 18.19 11.25 -20.21
C THR A 512 17.23 10.41 -21.03
N LEU A 513 16.19 11.05 -21.56
CA LEU A 513 15.17 10.46 -22.42
C LEU A 513 15.45 10.75 -23.90
N PRO A 514 14.76 10.08 -24.84
CA PRO A 514 14.89 10.35 -26.27
C PRO A 514 14.65 11.84 -26.57
N GLY A 515 15.36 12.37 -27.57
CA GLY A 515 15.32 13.79 -27.91
C GLY A 515 16.11 14.71 -26.96
N GLY A 516 16.85 14.14 -25.99
CA GLY A 516 17.76 14.90 -25.11
C GLY A 516 17.08 15.59 -23.92
N GLU A 517 15.83 15.23 -23.62
CA GLU A 517 15.17 15.67 -22.39
C GLU A 517 15.84 15.02 -21.17
N VAL A 518 16.04 15.80 -20.09
CA VAL A 518 16.62 15.32 -18.84
C VAL A 518 15.64 15.55 -17.70
N ILE A 519 15.27 14.47 -17.00
CA ILE A 519 14.48 14.53 -15.77
C ILE A 519 15.41 14.32 -14.58
N ARG A 520 15.33 15.20 -13.57
CA ARG A 520 16.17 15.16 -12.36
C ARG A 520 15.32 14.85 -11.14
N SER A 521 15.55 13.71 -10.51
CA SER A 521 14.81 13.26 -9.33
C SER A 521 15.74 12.83 -8.21
N THR A 522 15.24 12.74 -6.99
CA THR A 522 15.95 12.05 -5.90
C THR A 522 16.09 10.56 -6.19
N ARG A 523 17.05 9.90 -5.53
CA ARG A 523 17.36 8.46 -5.71
C ARG A 523 16.18 7.53 -5.41
N GLY A 524 15.35 7.88 -4.42
CA GLY A 524 14.16 7.11 -4.02
C GLY A 524 12.92 7.34 -4.90
N HIS A 525 12.93 8.30 -5.82
CA HIS A 525 11.76 8.62 -6.64
C HIS A 525 11.36 7.44 -7.52
N ARG A 526 10.06 7.12 -7.59
CA ARG A 526 9.57 5.94 -8.31
C ARG A 526 9.01 6.27 -9.69
N PHE A 527 9.52 5.56 -10.68
CA PHE A 527 9.05 5.57 -12.06
C PHE A 527 8.40 4.23 -12.38
N TRP A 528 7.41 4.23 -13.26
CA TRP A 528 6.83 2.97 -13.72
C TRP A 528 7.64 2.40 -14.89
N VAL A 529 8.25 1.23 -14.69
CA VAL A 529 8.99 0.49 -15.72
C VAL A 529 8.09 -0.59 -16.33
N VAL A 530 8.02 -0.64 -17.66
CA VAL A 530 7.25 -1.63 -18.41
C VAL A 530 7.69 -3.05 -18.03
N GLY A 531 6.75 -3.86 -17.55
CA GLY A 531 7.04 -5.25 -17.13
C GLY A 531 7.40 -5.42 -15.66
N GLU A 532 7.90 -4.37 -15.01
CA GLU A 532 8.44 -4.44 -13.64
C GLU A 532 7.57 -3.68 -12.62
N GLY A 533 6.87 -2.63 -13.06
CA GLY A 533 6.09 -1.73 -12.20
C GLY A 533 6.96 -0.63 -11.58
N TRP A 534 6.68 -0.27 -10.32
CA TRP A 534 7.38 0.82 -9.64
C TRP A 534 8.86 0.50 -9.36
N CYS A 535 9.76 1.28 -9.94
CA CYS A 535 11.20 1.20 -9.75
C CYS A 535 11.73 2.53 -9.19
N MET A 536 12.59 2.48 -8.17
CA MET A 536 13.29 3.68 -7.68
C MET A 536 14.34 4.16 -8.68
N ALA A 537 14.56 5.48 -8.72
CA ALA A 537 15.43 6.13 -9.69
C ALA A 537 16.87 5.59 -9.65
N LYS A 538 17.40 5.30 -8.46
CA LYS A 538 18.75 4.72 -8.29
C LYS A 538 18.95 3.33 -8.90
N PHE A 539 17.85 2.62 -9.21
CA PHE A 539 17.88 1.30 -9.83
C PHE A 539 17.61 1.36 -11.33
N LEU A 540 17.30 2.54 -11.88
CA LEU A 540 17.10 2.69 -13.31
C LEU A 540 18.43 2.58 -14.06
N GLN A 541 18.36 1.98 -15.24
CA GLN A 541 19.49 1.77 -16.13
C GLN A 541 19.08 2.16 -17.55
N PRO A 542 20.04 2.50 -18.43
CA PRO A 542 19.77 2.65 -19.86
C PRO A 542 19.06 1.41 -20.44
N GLN A 543 18.27 1.58 -21.50
CA GLN A 543 17.46 0.56 -22.18
C GLN A 543 16.21 0.08 -21.43
N LEU A 544 16.03 0.42 -20.16
CA LEU A 544 14.73 0.22 -19.50
C LEU A 544 13.68 1.13 -20.14
N ARG A 545 12.45 0.63 -20.26
CA ARG A 545 11.31 1.37 -20.81
C ARG A 545 10.41 1.89 -19.70
N LEU A 546 10.20 3.20 -19.66
CA LEU A 546 9.27 3.87 -18.74
C LEU A 546 7.90 4.04 -19.39
N VAL A 547 6.83 3.87 -18.62
CA VAL A 547 5.48 4.16 -19.10
C VAL A 547 5.29 5.67 -19.26
N GLY A 548 4.85 6.08 -20.45
CA GLY A 548 4.41 7.44 -20.73
C GLY A 548 2.90 7.54 -20.91
N ALA A 549 2.37 8.76 -21.02
CA ALA A 549 0.97 8.96 -21.37
C ALA A 549 0.74 8.65 -22.86
N GLY A 550 0.58 7.37 -23.19
CA GLY A 550 0.34 6.83 -24.54
C GLY A 550 1.43 5.87 -25.00
N ASP A 551 2.68 6.33 -25.02
CA ASP A 551 3.82 5.53 -25.51
C ASP A 551 4.86 5.29 -24.40
N ALA A 552 5.50 4.12 -24.43
CA ALA A 552 6.62 3.78 -23.55
C ALA A 552 7.97 4.32 -24.07
N LEU A 553 8.79 4.84 -23.15
CA LEU A 553 10.01 5.60 -23.44
C LEU A 553 11.26 4.85 -22.98
N GLU A 554 12.22 4.62 -23.88
CA GLU A 554 13.50 3.98 -23.52
C GLU A 554 14.50 4.99 -22.91
N ILE A 555 15.07 4.66 -21.76
CA ILE A 555 16.08 5.48 -21.09
C ILE A 555 17.39 5.45 -21.90
N SER A 556 17.90 6.63 -22.27
CA SER A 556 19.15 6.77 -23.02
C SER A 556 20.40 6.79 -22.12
N ALA A 557 20.33 7.47 -20.98
CA ALA A 557 21.44 7.55 -20.02
C ALA A 557 20.93 7.82 -18.59
N VAL A 558 21.73 7.43 -17.60
CA VAL A 558 21.46 7.63 -16.17
C VAL A 558 22.75 8.11 -15.50
N ASP A 559 22.70 9.27 -14.84
CA ASP A 559 23.84 9.86 -14.11
C ASP A 559 23.44 10.22 -12.66
N GLU A 560 24.34 10.04 -11.70
CA GLU A 560 24.14 10.50 -10.30
C GLU A 560 24.93 11.79 -10.03
N PHE A 561 24.34 12.70 -9.24
CA PHE A 561 24.96 13.97 -8.85
C PHE A 561 24.35 14.52 -7.55
N ASP A 562 25.04 15.42 -6.87
CA ASP A 562 24.48 16.13 -5.70
C ASP A 562 23.45 17.17 -6.18
N GLY A 563 22.25 17.15 -5.62
CA GLY A 563 21.19 18.06 -6.04
C GLY A 563 20.89 19.21 -5.09
N GLU A 564 19.83 19.94 -5.42
CA GLU A 564 19.32 21.10 -4.69
C GLU A 564 18.00 20.75 -3.98
N ASP A 565 17.27 21.78 -3.52
CA ASP A 565 15.93 21.63 -2.95
C ASP A 565 15.01 20.85 -3.88
N ALA A 566 14.23 19.96 -3.27
CA ALA A 566 13.49 18.94 -3.99
C ALA A 566 11.98 19.06 -3.69
N PHE A 567 11.14 18.97 -4.72
CA PHE A 567 9.69 19.17 -4.65
C PHE A 567 8.93 17.89 -4.95
N ASN A 568 7.78 17.66 -4.31
CA ASN A 568 6.87 16.58 -4.66
C ASN A 568 5.41 16.94 -4.37
N LEU A 569 4.50 16.12 -4.86
CA LEU A 569 3.06 16.25 -4.76
C LEU A 569 2.46 15.04 -4.02
N VAL A 570 1.30 15.25 -3.41
CA VAL A 570 0.37 14.20 -2.98
C VAL A 570 -0.88 14.37 -3.83
N VAL A 571 -1.27 13.35 -4.57
CA VAL A 571 -2.33 13.45 -5.58
C VAL A 571 -3.52 12.60 -5.14
N ASP A 572 -4.73 13.14 -5.29
CA ASP A 572 -5.95 12.43 -4.91
C ASP A 572 -6.20 11.17 -5.76
N ASP A 573 -6.77 10.14 -5.13
CA ASP A 573 -7.24 8.87 -5.72
C ASP A 573 -6.14 7.99 -6.32
N PHE A 574 -5.41 8.48 -7.32
CA PHE A 574 -4.51 7.67 -8.14
C PHE A 574 -3.09 7.60 -7.59
N HIS A 575 -2.67 8.58 -6.79
CA HIS A 575 -1.31 8.66 -6.23
C HIS A 575 -0.21 8.67 -7.32
N THR A 576 -0.54 9.12 -8.53
CA THR A 576 0.38 9.22 -9.66
C THR A 576 0.25 10.55 -10.37
N TYR A 577 1.28 10.95 -11.09
CA TYR A 577 1.23 12.08 -12.02
C TYR A 577 2.28 11.94 -13.12
N PHE A 578 2.26 12.85 -14.10
CA PHE A 578 3.18 12.85 -15.23
C PHE A 578 4.18 14.01 -15.19
N VAL A 579 5.46 13.69 -15.41
CA VAL A 579 6.58 14.63 -15.44
C VAL A 579 7.29 14.66 -16.80
N GLY A 580 7.97 15.77 -17.08
CA GLY A 580 8.67 15.99 -18.34
C GLY A 580 7.72 16.28 -19.51
N ARG A 581 8.27 16.82 -20.59
CA ARG A 581 7.59 17.08 -21.87
C ARG A 581 7.06 15.79 -22.48
N GLN A 582 7.76 14.68 -22.29
CA GLN A 582 7.36 13.36 -22.77
C GLN A 582 6.35 12.63 -21.85
N LYS A 583 5.88 13.25 -20.76
CA LYS A 583 4.84 12.70 -19.86
C LYS A 583 5.21 11.32 -19.32
N VAL A 584 6.24 11.25 -18.49
CA VAL A 584 6.66 10.01 -17.81
C VAL A 584 5.84 9.78 -16.55
N LEU A 585 5.30 8.57 -16.36
CA LEU A 585 4.48 8.21 -15.21
C LEU A 585 5.34 8.02 -13.96
N VAL A 586 4.99 8.77 -12.91
CA VAL A 586 5.69 8.75 -11.63
C VAL A 586 4.72 8.64 -10.47
N HIS A 587 5.22 8.14 -9.34
CA HIS A 587 4.44 7.99 -8.11
C HIS A 587 4.53 9.25 -7.25
N ASP A 588 3.46 9.53 -6.51
CA ASP A 588 3.43 10.61 -5.54
C ASP A 588 4.26 10.32 -4.28
N ASN A 589 4.17 11.21 -3.28
CA ASN A 589 4.94 11.09 -2.04
C ASN A 589 4.52 9.92 -1.11
N SER A 590 3.50 9.13 -1.47
CA SER A 590 3.02 8.00 -0.69
C SER A 590 3.74 6.69 -1.02
N CYS A 591 3.45 5.62 -0.26
CA CYS A 591 3.95 4.27 -0.56
C CYS A 591 3.08 3.63 -1.65
N PRO A 592 3.65 3.13 -2.75
CA PRO A 592 2.85 2.50 -3.79
C PRO A 592 2.13 1.25 -3.29
N GLN A 593 0.89 1.08 -3.75
CA GLN A 593 0.15 -0.14 -3.50
C GLN A 593 0.74 -1.31 -4.32
N PRO A 594 0.81 -2.52 -3.75
CA PRO A 594 1.23 -3.71 -4.48
C PRO A 594 0.36 -3.96 -5.72
N THR A 595 0.99 -4.05 -6.88
CA THR A 595 0.31 -4.31 -8.16
C THR A 595 1.05 -5.37 -8.95
N LEU A 596 0.30 -6.25 -9.60
CA LEU A 596 0.82 -7.25 -10.53
C LEU A 596 0.71 -6.80 -11.99
N ALA A 597 0.08 -5.64 -12.23
CA ALA A 597 -0.02 -5.11 -13.58
C ALA A 597 1.40 -4.76 -14.06
N PRO A 598 1.91 -5.36 -15.15
CA PRO A 598 3.20 -4.96 -15.72
C PRO A 598 3.10 -3.59 -16.40
N ILE A 599 1.91 -3.22 -16.86
CA ILE A 599 1.56 -1.96 -17.52
C ILE A 599 0.19 -1.53 -16.98
N PRO A 600 -0.06 -0.22 -16.74
CA PRO A 600 -1.36 0.26 -16.25
C PRO A 600 -2.54 -0.19 -17.11
N GLY A 601 -3.54 -0.82 -16.47
CA GLY A 601 -4.75 -1.32 -17.14
C GLY A 601 -4.63 -2.71 -17.77
N MET A 602 -3.46 -3.36 -17.69
CA MET A 602 -3.33 -4.76 -18.11
C MET A 602 -3.96 -5.69 -17.06
N LYS A 603 -4.87 -6.56 -17.50
CA LYS A 603 -5.49 -7.58 -16.66
C LYS A 603 -4.44 -8.67 -16.36
N SER A 604 -4.25 -9.00 -15.09
CA SER A 604 -3.31 -10.05 -14.66
C SER A 604 -3.90 -11.43 -14.94
N ASP A 605 -3.64 -11.97 -16.13
CA ASP A 605 -3.95 -13.36 -16.44
C ASP A 605 -2.68 -14.23 -16.38
N ARG A 606 -2.82 -15.52 -16.09
CA ARG A 606 -1.69 -16.48 -15.88
C ARG A 606 -0.70 -16.57 -17.06
N SER A 607 -1.05 -16.05 -18.24
CA SER A 607 -0.20 -16.02 -19.44
C SER A 607 0.89 -14.92 -19.41
N VAL A 608 0.75 -13.91 -18.55
CA VAL A 608 1.62 -12.71 -18.54
C VAL A 608 3.04 -13.02 -18.07
N GLU A 609 3.22 -13.97 -17.15
CA GLU A 609 4.57 -14.43 -16.72
C GLU A 609 5.35 -15.10 -17.87
N THR A 610 4.65 -15.72 -18.83
CA THR A 610 5.28 -16.39 -19.97
C THR A 610 5.74 -15.39 -21.03
N LEU A 611 5.05 -14.25 -21.17
CA LEU A 611 5.42 -13.20 -22.13
C LEU A 611 6.55 -12.32 -21.59
N ALA A 612 6.50 -11.90 -20.33
CA ALA A 612 7.58 -11.13 -19.70
C ALA A 612 8.93 -11.89 -19.76
N SER A 613 8.92 -13.22 -19.61
CA SER A 613 10.13 -14.05 -19.71
C SER A 613 10.61 -14.31 -21.14
N GLN A 614 9.76 -14.13 -22.16
CA GLN A 614 10.12 -14.34 -23.58
C GLN A 614 10.72 -13.10 -24.23
N VAL A 615 10.32 -11.92 -23.78
CA VAL A 615 10.77 -10.63 -24.34
C VAL A 615 12.20 -10.31 -23.90
N TYR A 616 12.53 -10.64 -22.65
CA TYR A 616 13.87 -10.53 -22.10
C TYR A 616 14.58 -11.89 -22.16
N GLY A 617 14.97 -12.31 -23.37
CA GLY A 617 15.56 -13.64 -23.60
C GLY A 617 16.80 -13.89 -22.75
N ALA A 618 16.79 -14.94 -21.90
CA ALA A 618 17.89 -15.49 -21.06
C ALA A 618 18.68 -14.51 -20.14
N GLY A 619 18.68 -13.22 -20.41
CA GLY A 619 18.99 -12.14 -19.50
C GLY A 619 17.68 -11.43 -19.17
N ALA A 620 17.00 -11.90 -18.12
CA ALA A 620 15.94 -11.11 -17.50
C ALA A 620 16.48 -9.70 -17.20
N PRO A 621 15.65 -8.63 -17.23
CA PRO A 621 16.05 -7.37 -16.62
C PRO A 621 16.48 -7.67 -15.19
N PRO A 622 17.45 -6.96 -14.62
CA PRO A 622 17.88 -7.22 -13.25
C PRO A 622 16.63 -7.17 -12.37
N LYS A 623 16.20 -8.34 -11.86
CA LYS A 623 15.19 -8.44 -10.80
C LYS A 623 15.54 -7.32 -9.84
N LEU A 624 14.62 -6.36 -9.66
CA LEU A 624 14.80 -5.26 -8.71
C LEU A 624 15.42 -5.85 -7.45
N ARG A 625 16.68 -5.46 -7.23
CA ARG A 625 17.65 -6.26 -6.50
C ARG A 625 17.13 -6.53 -5.10
N ASN A 626 17.37 -7.76 -4.63
CA ASN A 626 17.04 -8.16 -3.27
C ASN A 626 17.62 -7.14 -2.28
N TRP A 627 16.99 -6.96 -1.11
CA TRP A 627 17.48 -6.11 -0.02
C TRP A 627 18.99 -6.24 0.29
N SER A 628 19.59 -7.38 -0.06
CA SER A 628 21.00 -7.70 0.14
C SER A 628 21.99 -7.00 -0.80
N GLU A 629 21.54 -6.31 -1.86
CA GLU A 629 22.38 -5.53 -2.78
C GLU A 629 22.15 -4.03 -2.60
#